data_AF-A0A2M8UIU2-F1
#
_entry.id   AF-A0A2M8UIU2-F1
#
_cell.length_a   1.000
_cell.length_b   1.000
_cell.length_c   1.000
_cell.angle_alpha   90.00
_cell.angle_beta   90.00
_cell.angle_gamma   90.00
#
_symmetry.space_group_name_H-M   'P 1'
#
loop_
_entity.id
_entity.type
_entity.pdbx_description
1 polymer ?
#
loop_
_entity_poly.entity_id
_entity_poly.type
_entity_poly.pdbx_seq_one_letter_code
_entity_poly.pdbx_strand_id
1 'polypeptide(L)'
;MAVAAVRETWEETGILLGSVVADRLQPNLSGLRYLCRAITPVESPIRFHARFFLQDVTGMPLTLGGSGELLDLAFRPLETALRLPLADITEFVLTMVGGLGPDLMPPRAAFWRYRRGKPMIRWDNP
;
A
#
# COMPACT_ATOMS: atom_id res chain seq x y z
N MET A 1 -0.38 -12.64 -1.68
CA MET A 1 -0.17 -11.26 -1.18
C MET A 1 -0.86 -10.25 -2.08
N ALA A 2 -0.56 -10.16 -3.38
CA ALA A 2 -1.21 -9.18 -4.28
C ALA A 2 -2.75 -9.33 -4.34
N VAL A 3 -3.25 -10.57 -4.48
CA VAL A 3 -4.70 -10.86 -4.42
C VAL A 3 -5.33 -10.40 -3.10
N ALA A 4 -4.64 -10.63 -1.97
CA ALA A 4 -5.12 -10.18 -0.68
C ALA A 4 -5.17 -8.65 -0.61
N ALA A 5 -4.14 -7.94 -1.09
CA ALA A 5 -4.15 -6.49 -1.13
C ALA A 5 -5.34 -5.93 -1.94
N VAL A 6 -5.65 -6.54 -3.09
CA VAL A 6 -6.83 -6.16 -3.89
C VAL A 6 -8.14 -6.44 -3.16
N ARG A 7 -8.23 -7.57 -2.46
CA ARG A 7 -9.41 -7.93 -1.67
C ARG A 7 -9.62 -6.97 -0.49
N GLU A 8 -8.60 -6.73 0.32
CA GLU A 8 -8.71 -5.82 1.48
C GLU A 8 -9.04 -4.39 1.02
N THR A 9 -8.44 -3.91 -0.08
CA THR A 9 -8.80 -2.60 -0.65
C THR A 9 -10.29 -2.52 -0.95
N TRP A 10 -10.89 -3.57 -1.53
CA TRP A 10 -12.33 -3.59 -1.78
C TRP A 10 -13.14 -3.66 -0.47
N GLU A 11 -12.78 -4.54 0.45
CA GLU A 11 -13.51 -4.74 1.71
C GLU A 11 -13.44 -3.51 2.64
N GLU A 12 -12.28 -2.88 2.79
CA GLU A 12 -12.06 -1.76 3.71
C GLU A 12 -12.48 -0.40 3.10
N THR A 13 -12.38 -0.25 1.78
CA THR A 13 -12.57 1.07 1.13
C THR A 13 -13.67 1.13 0.08
N GLY A 14 -14.17 -0.02 -0.39
CA GLY A 14 -15.12 -0.10 -1.50
C GLY A 14 -14.48 -0.02 -2.89
N ILE A 15 -13.19 0.28 -2.97
CA ILE A 15 -12.49 0.41 -4.26
C ILE A 15 -12.28 -0.98 -4.86
N LEU A 16 -13.02 -1.28 -5.92
CA LEU A 16 -12.94 -2.55 -6.63
C LEU A 16 -11.85 -2.51 -7.71
N LEU A 17 -10.80 -3.31 -7.54
CA LEU A 17 -9.78 -3.55 -8.57
C LEU A 17 -10.01 -4.93 -9.21
N GLY A 18 -10.91 -4.97 -10.20
CA GLY A 18 -11.33 -6.21 -10.87
C GLY A 18 -12.84 -6.28 -11.04
N SER A 19 -13.41 -7.45 -10.84
CA SER A 19 -14.87 -7.69 -10.93
C SER A 19 -15.37 -8.57 -9.79
N VAL A 20 -16.67 -8.56 -9.55
CA VAL A 20 -17.34 -9.49 -8.63
C VAL A 20 -18.29 -10.37 -9.44
N VAL A 21 -18.15 -11.69 -9.30
CA VAL A 21 -18.99 -12.68 -10.00
C VAL A 21 -19.51 -13.67 -8.97
N ALA A 22 -20.84 -13.79 -8.85
CA ALA A 22 -21.50 -14.65 -7.86
C ALA A 22 -20.94 -14.41 -6.43
N ASP A 23 -20.90 -13.14 -6.02
CA ASP A 23 -20.41 -12.66 -4.71
C ASP A 23 -18.95 -13.01 -4.41
N ARG A 24 -18.16 -13.32 -5.45
CA ARG A 24 -16.72 -13.59 -5.34
C ARG A 24 -15.92 -12.58 -6.14
N LEU A 25 -14.93 -12.00 -5.48
CA LEU A 25 -13.96 -11.13 -6.12
C LEU A 25 -13.09 -11.91 -7.12
N GLN A 26 -13.04 -11.41 -8.35
CA GLN A 26 -12.07 -11.75 -9.36
C GLN A 26 -11.06 -10.59 -9.45
N PRO A 27 -9.91 -10.67 -8.75
CA PRO A 27 -8.99 -9.56 -8.64
C PRO A 27 -8.28 -9.32 -9.98
N ASN A 28 -8.25 -8.06 -10.42
CA ASN A 28 -7.40 -7.66 -11.53
C ASN A 28 -6.06 -7.13 -11.00
N LEU A 29 -4.98 -7.85 -11.28
CA LEU A 29 -3.62 -7.45 -10.89
C LEU A 29 -2.90 -6.62 -11.95
N SER A 30 -3.54 -6.37 -13.11
CA SER A 30 -2.95 -5.57 -14.18
C SER A 30 -2.75 -4.14 -13.71
N GLY A 31 -1.54 -3.61 -13.90
CA GLY A 31 -1.20 -2.26 -13.43
C GLY A 31 -0.66 -2.21 -12.01
N LEU A 32 -0.80 -3.29 -11.23
CA LEU A 32 -0.36 -3.31 -9.84
C LEU A 32 1.17 -3.35 -9.79
N ARG A 33 1.77 -2.32 -9.20
CA ARG A 33 3.21 -2.17 -9.03
C ARG A 33 3.60 -2.62 -7.64
N TYR A 34 4.67 -3.39 -7.54
CA TYR A 34 5.23 -3.78 -6.24
C TYR A 34 6.23 -2.72 -5.78
N LEU A 35 6.02 -2.14 -4.59
CA LEU A 35 6.85 -1.06 -4.08
C LEU A 35 7.86 -1.54 -3.03
N CYS A 36 7.39 -2.29 -2.03
CA CYS A 36 8.15 -2.49 -0.81
C CYS A 36 7.76 -3.79 -0.11
N ARG A 37 8.77 -4.44 0.47
CA ARG A 37 8.60 -5.42 1.55
C ARG A 37 8.99 -4.78 2.87
N ALA A 38 8.19 -4.94 3.91
CA ALA A 38 8.54 -4.49 5.25
C ALA A 38 8.37 -5.61 6.27
N ILE A 39 9.34 -5.73 7.17
CA ILE A 39 9.25 -6.64 8.31
C ILE A 39 9.44 -5.81 9.56
N THR A 40 8.45 -5.84 10.45
CA THR A 40 8.52 -5.19 11.77
C THR A 40 9.68 -5.74 12.61
N PRO A 41 10.17 -5.00 13.62
CA PRO A 41 11.23 -5.47 14.51
C PRO A 41 10.89 -6.81 15.15
N VAL A 42 11.93 -7.55 15.58
CA VAL A 42 11.75 -8.84 16.27
C VAL A 42 11.18 -8.63 17.67
N GLU A 43 11.59 -7.53 18.29
CA GLU A 43 11.17 -7.04 19.60
C GLU A 43 9.74 -6.47 19.64
N SER A 44 9.09 -6.29 18.48
CA SER A 44 7.71 -5.78 18.44
C SER A 44 6.74 -6.86 18.94
N PRO A 45 5.81 -6.54 19.85
CA PRO A 45 4.84 -7.50 20.38
C PRO A 45 3.86 -7.99 19.31
N ILE A 46 3.58 -7.15 18.30
CA ILE A 46 2.84 -7.52 17.09
C ILE A 46 3.78 -7.38 15.90
N ARG A 47 3.84 -8.42 15.07
CA ARG A 47 4.77 -8.48 13.95
C ARG A 47 4.05 -8.63 12.63
N PHE A 48 4.47 -7.84 11.66
CA PHE A 48 3.96 -7.90 10.30
C PHE A 48 5.08 -8.18 9.32
N HIS A 49 4.72 -8.91 8.28
CA HIS A 49 5.53 -9.11 7.09
C HIS A 49 4.76 -8.52 5.90
N ALA A 50 4.71 -7.19 5.85
CA ALA A 50 3.91 -6.45 4.89
C ALA A 50 4.57 -6.41 3.50
N ARG A 51 3.72 -6.31 2.49
CA ARG A 51 4.10 -6.02 1.10
C ARG A 51 3.18 -4.91 0.60
N PHE A 52 3.78 -3.86 0.06
CA PHE A 52 3.09 -2.68 -0.43
C PHE A 52 3.01 -2.70 -1.95
N PHE A 53 1.84 -2.32 -2.45
CA PHE A 53 1.54 -2.25 -3.87
C PHE A 53 0.97 -0.88 -4.21
N LEU A 54 1.17 -0.44 -5.45
CA LEU A 54 0.66 0.81 -6.00
C LEU A 54 -0.15 0.51 -7.25
N GLN A 55 -1.32 1.13 -7.38
CA GLN A 55 -2.15 1.08 -8.56
C GLN A 55 -2.53 2.50 -8.93
N ASP A 56 -2.34 2.87 -10.19
CA ASP A 56 -2.96 4.08 -10.73
C ASP A 56 -4.44 3.82 -10.97
N VAL A 57 -5.27 4.71 -10.44
CA VAL A 57 -6.73 4.66 -10.53
C VAL A 57 -7.29 5.93 -11.20
N THR A 58 -6.43 6.75 -11.79
CA THR A 58 -6.82 7.97 -12.50
C THR A 58 -7.86 7.67 -13.57
N GLY A 59 -8.95 8.45 -13.57
CA GLY A 59 -10.05 8.29 -14.51
C GLY A 59 -11.01 7.13 -14.20
N MET A 60 -10.77 6.35 -13.14
CA MET A 60 -11.73 5.35 -12.67
C MET A 60 -12.87 6.01 -11.89
N PRO A 61 -14.13 5.59 -12.09
CA PRO A 61 -15.23 6.00 -11.24
C PRO A 61 -15.12 5.30 -9.89
N LEU A 62 -14.62 6.00 -8.86
CA LEU A 62 -14.44 5.45 -7.53
C LEU A 62 -15.52 5.97 -6.58
N THR A 63 -16.07 5.08 -5.77
CA THR A 63 -16.95 5.43 -4.65
C THR A 63 -16.35 4.81 -3.39
N LEU A 64 -16.07 5.63 -2.39
CA LEU A 64 -15.61 5.15 -1.09
C LEU A 64 -16.80 4.56 -0.32
N GLY A 65 -16.61 3.39 0.24
CA GLY A 65 -17.61 2.69 1.04
C GLY A 65 -17.17 1.25 1.33
N GLY A 66 -16.66 1.02 2.54
CA GLY A 66 -16.16 -0.30 2.97
C GLY A 66 -16.87 -0.82 4.21
N SER A 67 -16.22 -1.74 4.91
CA SER A 67 -16.72 -2.46 6.10
C SER A 67 -17.05 -1.57 7.31
N GLY A 68 -16.55 -0.33 7.33
CA GLY A 68 -16.68 0.58 8.47
C GLY A 68 -15.57 0.44 9.51
N GLU A 69 -14.56 -0.41 9.26
CA GLU A 69 -13.38 -0.52 10.13
C GLU A 69 -12.53 0.77 10.14
N LEU A 70 -12.55 1.52 9.03
CA LEU A 70 -11.84 2.79 8.89
C LEU A 70 -12.74 3.97 9.29
N LEU A 71 -12.32 4.74 10.28
CA LEU A 71 -13.11 5.85 10.84
C LEU A 71 -13.13 7.13 9.97
N ASP A 72 -12.03 7.42 9.25
CA ASP A 72 -11.85 8.67 8.51
C ASP A 72 -11.32 8.41 7.08
N LEU A 73 -12.06 7.54 6.36
CA LEU A 73 -11.76 7.11 5.00
C LEU A 73 -11.95 8.24 4.00
N ALA A 74 -10.85 8.67 3.38
CA ALA A 74 -10.85 9.72 2.36
C ALA A 74 -9.63 9.61 1.44
N PHE A 75 -9.77 10.10 0.21
CA PHE A 75 -8.61 10.44 -0.62
C PHE A 75 -7.98 11.73 -0.08
N ARG A 76 -6.68 11.69 0.22
CA ARG A 76 -5.94 12.82 0.78
C ARG A 76 -4.76 13.18 -0.13
N PRO A 77 -4.46 14.47 -0.33
CA PRO A 77 -3.20 14.87 -0.92
C PRO A 77 -2.03 14.31 -0.12
N LEU A 78 -0.97 13.89 -0.80
CA LEU A 78 0.16 13.21 -0.19
C LEU A 78 0.83 14.06 0.90
N GLU A 79 0.97 15.36 0.66
CA GLU A 79 1.53 16.32 1.60
C GLU A 79 0.70 16.40 2.87
N THR A 80 -0.61 16.23 2.77
CA THR A 80 -1.52 16.22 3.92
C THR A 80 -1.45 14.90 4.68
N ALA A 81 -1.39 13.77 3.95
CA ALA A 81 -1.23 12.45 4.56
C ALA A 81 0.07 12.34 5.37
N LEU A 82 1.18 12.87 4.84
CA LEU A 82 2.50 12.88 5.49
C LEU A 82 2.56 13.71 6.79
N ARG A 83 1.53 14.52 7.11
CA ARG A 83 1.44 15.27 8.38
C ARG A 83 0.68 14.50 9.47
N LEU A 84 0.13 13.33 9.18
CA LEU A 84 -0.57 12.49 10.14
C LEU A 84 0.42 11.70 11.01
N PRO A 85 0.01 11.21 12.20
CA PRO A 85 0.84 10.35 13.03
C PRO A 85 0.97 8.95 12.40
N LEU A 86 1.88 8.82 11.43
CA LEU A 86 2.08 7.59 10.66
C LEU A 86 3.09 6.66 11.32
N ALA A 87 2.94 5.36 11.08
CA ALA A 87 4.04 4.43 11.27
C ALA A 87 5.17 4.77 10.29
N ASP A 88 6.42 4.63 10.73
CA ASP A 88 7.63 4.94 9.96
C ASP A 88 7.68 4.28 8.58
N ILE A 89 7.26 3.01 8.47
CA ILE A 89 7.16 2.32 7.19
C ILE A 89 6.11 2.95 6.26
N THR A 90 5.01 3.47 6.81
CA THR A 90 3.95 4.12 6.03
C THR A 90 4.44 5.46 5.50
N GLU A 91 5.09 6.26 6.35
CA GLU A 91 5.74 7.51 5.94
C GLU A 91 6.77 7.27 4.83
N PHE A 92 7.60 6.23 4.97
CA PHE A 92 8.56 5.84 3.93
C PHE A 92 7.89 5.50 2.60
N VAL A 93 6.86 4.66 2.61
CA VAL A 93 6.17 4.26 1.37
C VAL A 93 5.50 5.46 0.70
N LEU A 94 4.83 6.33 1.47
CA LEU A 94 4.23 7.56 0.94
C LEU A 94 5.29 8.50 0.35
N THR A 95 6.43 8.67 1.03
CA THR A 95 7.55 9.47 0.53
C THR A 95 8.12 8.91 -0.78
N MET A 96 8.26 7.58 -0.88
CA MET A 96 8.66 6.94 -2.14
C MET A 96 7.68 7.23 -3.27
N VAL A 97 6.37 7.09 -3.01
CA VAL A 97 5.32 7.37 -4.02
C VAL A 97 5.39 8.82 -4.50
N GLY A 98 5.60 9.78 -3.60
CA GLY A 98 5.75 11.19 -3.95
C GLY A 98 6.98 11.53 -4.79
N GLY A 99 8.00 10.65 -4.80
CA GLY A 99 9.18 10.79 -5.63
C GLY A 99 9.10 10.12 -7.00
N LEU A 100 7.98 9.46 -7.33
CA LEU A 100 7.80 8.78 -8.62
C LEU A 100 7.53 9.77 -9.75
N GLY A 101 7.90 9.38 -10.97
CA GLY A 101 7.54 10.09 -12.18
C GLY A 101 6.07 9.89 -12.58
N PRO A 102 5.60 10.53 -13.67
CA PRO A 102 4.21 10.43 -14.14
C PRO A 102 3.74 9.02 -14.49
N ASP A 103 4.66 8.12 -14.81
CA ASP A 103 4.37 6.71 -15.11
C ASP A 103 4.20 5.84 -13.85
N LEU A 104 4.39 6.44 -12.67
CA LEU A 104 4.33 5.79 -11.36
C LEU A 104 5.19 4.52 -11.28
N MET A 105 6.31 4.52 -12.00
CA MET A 105 7.21 3.37 -12.06
C MET A 105 8.29 3.47 -10.97
N PRO A 106 8.29 2.60 -9.96
CA PRO A 106 9.40 2.54 -9.01
C PRO A 106 10.65 2.02 -9.74
N PRO A 107 11.82 2.68 -9.62
CA PRO A 107 13.04 2.22 -10.27
C PRO A 107 13.52 0.88 -9.68
N ARG A 108 13.23 0.63 -8.40
CA ARG A 108 13.60 -0.58 -7.64
C ARG A 108 12.59 -0.81 -6.51
N ALA A 109 12.38 -2.07 -6.15
CA ALA A 109 11.64 -2.40 -4.95
C ALA A 109 12.50 -2.19 -3.69
N ALA A 110 11.88 -1.69 -2.63
CA ALA A 110 12.51 -1.55 -1.32
C ALA A 110 12.30 -2.80 -0.45
N PHE A 111 13.29 -3.10 0.38
CA PHE A 111 13.19 -4.02 1.50
C PHE A 111 13.53 -3.31 2.79
N TRP A 112 12.48 -3.01 3.56
CA TRP A 112 12.54 -2.40 4.88
C TRP A 112 12.58 -3.45 5.98
N ARG A 113 13.53 -3.29 6.90
CA ARG A 113 13.64 -4.12 8.10
C ARG A 113 14.22 -3.29 9.24
N TYR A 114 14.28 -3.88 10.42
CA TYR A 114 14.90 -3.24 11.57
C TYR A 114 16.17 -3.96 12.00
N ARG A 115 17.13 -3.19 12.52
CA ARG A 115 18.32 -3.71 13.20
C ARG A 115 18.59 -2.85 14.42
N ARG A 116 18.52 -3.44 15.62
CA ARG A 116 18.70 -2.74 16.91
C ARG A 116 17.75 -1.53 17.03
N GLY A 117 16.45 -1.74 16.79
CA GLY A 117 15.43 -0.69 16.83
C GLY A 117 15.50 0.36 15.72
N LYS A 118 16.47 0.30 14.79
CA LYS A 118 16.62 1.28 13.70
C LYS A 118 16.18 0.72 12.35
N PRO A 119 15.44 1.48 11.54
CA PRO A 119 15.17 1.12 10.15
C PRO A 119 16.43 0.89 9.33
N MET A 120 16.37 -0.12 8.48
CA MET A 120 17.41 -0.50 7.52
C MET A 120 16.72 -0.78 6.18
N ILE A 121 17.13 -0.05 5.15
CA ILE A 121 16.56 -0.17 3.81
C ILE A 121 17.59 -0.83 2.91
N ARG A 122 17.17 -1.87 2.20
CA ARG A 122 17.91 -2.46 1.08
C ARG A 122 17.07 -2.28 -0.17
N TRP A 123 17.70 -1.94 -1.29
CA TRP A 123 17.05 -1.91 -2.59
C TRP A 123 17.40 -3.18 -3.34
N ASP A 124 16.42 -3.81 -3.99
CA ASP A 124 16.71 -4.94 -4.88
C ASP A 124 17.57 -4.43 -6.05
N ASN A 125 18.63 -5.18 -6.40
CA ASN A 125 19.42 -4.86 -7.59
C ASN A 125 18.62 -5.25 -8.84
N PRO A 126 18.69 -4.45 -9.92
CA PRO A 126 18.14 -4.85 -11.21
C PRO A 126 18.80 -6.12 -11.76
#